data_AF-A0A836HDG6-F1
#
_entry.id   AF-A0A836HDG6-F1
#
_cell.length_a   1.000
_cell.length_b   1.000
_cell.length_c   1.000
_cell.angle_alpha   90.00
_cell.angle_beta   90.00
_cell.angle_gamma   90.00
#
_symmetry.space_group_name_H-M   'P 1'
#
loop_
_entity.id
_entity.type
_entity.pdbx_description
1 polymer ?
#
loop_
_entity_poly.entity_id
_entity_poly.type
_entity_poly.pdbx_seq_one_letter_code
_entity_poly.pdbx_strand_id
1 'polypeptide(L)'
;MALPFAARQHFLEHGFAIVPNVLSSSMVHHIRSGALAATTARFRSFAHLPDIHSLLKSKPKYTDPLYEGLMSRLQKRQYVFRYYRDMMRQKRRLRRAAKIFLGGRDVSELSREEMWKLSEMISAEVQKVSGRGCTSTVRTDPQMLTAIDRYRANAWMTNTQLEAALRDAEEFVKPLSQLAEFVGGVARPVIFGDVPLLREAYGNPVGYHCLAPTIGTRTNARVSKGGGEAAAVSMVLFTYTPTPLRLPPFVMHNSQHAVRAQYLNSVRAEQLWRPFAPLEADIRDQLRCFQFDPSVMAQPLLAETATSSSTAAAPSIGPGTVMVIDPHLMMAFGGNMTPQREVIYRINVVAENARPHLMAPSWIRGWRTVPQEVNFASPVVFPPLYVDESA
;
A
#
# COMPACT_ATOMS: atom_id res chain seq x y z
N MET A 1 5.40 -17.54 -23.87
CA MET A 1 5.13 -18.05 -22.50
C MET A 1 3.63 -18.15 -22.29
N ALA A 2 3.09 -19.35 -22.06
CA ALA A 2 1.66 -19.59 -21.86
C ALA A 2 1.28 -19.67 -20.37
N LEU A 3 1.46 -18.56 -19.64
CA LEU A 3 1.22 -18.49 -18.18
C LEU A 3 0.31 -17.35 -17.62
N PRO A 4 -0.59 -16.67 -18.37
CA PRO A 4 -1.59 -15.80 -17.74
C PRO A 4 -2.84 -16.52 -17.19
N PHE A 5 -3.33 -17.58 -17.86
CA PHE A 5 -4.66 -18.13 -17.59
C PHE A 5 -4.74 -18.97 -16.30
N ALA A 6 -3.81 -19.90 -16.10
CA ALA A 6 -3.79 -20.75 -14.91
C ALA A 6 -3.53 -19.94 -13.62
N ALA A 7 -2.60 -18.96 -13.69
CA ALA A 7 -2.34 -18.05 -12.57
C ALA A 7 -3.57 -17.19 -12.25
N ARG A 8 -4.26 -16.67 -13.27
CA ARG A 8 -5.51 -15.92 -13.08
C ARG A 8 -6.61 -16.77 -12.46
N GLN A 9 -6.78 -18.01 -12.93
CA GLN A 9 -7.79 -18.91 -12.38
C GLN A 9 -7.51 -19.21 -10.90
N HIS A 10 -6.28 -19.59 -10.56
CA HIS A 10 -5.87 -19.82 -9.17
C HIS A 10 -6.06 -18.57 -8.29
N PHE A 11 -5.76 -17.38 -8.83
CA PHE A 11 -6.00 -16.11 -8.14
C PHE A 11 -7.49 -15.88 -7.86
N LEU A 12 -8.37 -16.13 -8.84
CA LEU A 12 -9.80 -15.94 -8.69
C LEU A 12 -10.43 -16.94 -7.70
N GLU A 13 -9.93 -18.17 -7.69
CA GLU A 13 -10.42 -19.24 -6.82
C GLU A 13 -9.91 -19.10 -5.37
N HIS A 14 -8.62 -18.77 -5.19
CA HIS A 14 -7.97 -18.83 -3.88
C HIS A 14 -7.55 -17.47 -3.32
N GLY A 15 -7.70 -16.39 -4.09
CA GLY A 15 -7.29 -15.04 -3.70
C GLY A 15 -5.78 -14.78 -3.80
N PHE A 16 -4.99 -15.72 -4.33
CA PHE A 16 -3.57 -15.52 -4.59
C PHE A 16 -3.08 -16.36 -5.78
N ALA A 17 -1.96 -16.01 -6.38
CA ALA A 17 -1.25 -16.84 -7.35
C ALA A 17 0.27 -16.65 -7.21
N ILE A 18 1.02 -17.73 -7.35
CA ILE A 18 2.48 -17.73 -7.23
C ILE A 18 3.06 -17.98 -8.61
N VAL A 19 3.90 -17.04 -9.07
CA VAL A 19 4.55 -17.10 -10.38
C VAL A 19 6.07 -17.10 -10.17
N PRO A 20 6.76 -18.22 -10.44
CA PRO A 20 8.21 -18.31 -10.29
C PRO A 20 8.95 -17.61 -11.43
N ASN A 21 10.22 -17.27 -11.19
CA ASN A 21 11.15 -16.74 -12.20
C ASN A 21 10.65 -15.48 -12.94
N VAL A 22 9.99 -14.57 -12.23
CA VAL A 22 9.44 -13.32 -12.79
C VAL A 22 10.51 -12.24 -12.86
N LEU A 23 11.34 -12.13 -11.81
CA LEU A 23 12.40 -11.12 -11.72
C LEU A 23 13.77 -11.75 -11.90
N SER A 24 14.68 -11.02 -12.57
CA SER A 24 16.08 -11.42 -12.74
C SER A 24 16.80 -11.47 -11.40
N SER A 25 17.88 -12.28 -11.30
CA SER A 25 18.71 -12.31 -10.08
C SER A 25 19.36 -10.96 -9.78
N SER A 26 19.68 -10.17 -10.81
CA SER A 26 20.21 -8.81 -10.69
C SER A 26 19.19 -7.88 -10.02
N MET A 27 17.96 -7.86 -10.55
CA MET A 27 16.85 -7.07 -10.01
C MET A 27 16.52 -7.47 -8.57
N VAL A 28 16.49 -8.78 -8.29
CA VAL A 28 16.29 -9.30 -6.93
C VAL A 28 17.35 -8.79 -5.97
N HIS A 29 18.63 -8.79 -6.37
CA HIS A 29 19.72 -8.27 -5.55
C HIS A 29 19.56 -6.77 -5.29
N HIS A 30 19.24 -5.97 -6.31
CA HIS A 30 19.02 -4.52 -6.17
C HIS A 30 17.85 -4.19 -5.24
N ILE A 31 16.72 -4.89 -5.39
CA ILE A 31 15.56 -4.73 -4.50
C ILE A 31 15.95 -5.11 -3.07
N ARG A 32 16.63 -6.24 -2.87
CA ARG A 32 17.04 -6.69 -1.54
C ARG A 32 17.98 -5.69 -0.86
N SER A 33 19.06 -5.30 -1.54
CA SER A 33 20.06 -4.36 -0.98
C SER A 33 19.43 -3.01 -0.70
N GLY A 34 18.64 -2.49 -1.64
CA GLY A 34 17.95 -1.22 -1.51
C GLY A 34 16.92 -1.22 -0.38
N ALA A 35 16.12 -2.28 -0.24
CA ALA A 35 15.11 -2.42 0.81
C ALA A 35 15.74 -2.53 2.21
N LEU A 36 16.83 -3.30 2.34
CA LEU A 36 17.60 -3.36 3.57
C LEU A 36 18.18 -1.99 3.93
N ALA A 37 18.87 -1.33 2.99
CA ALA A 37 19.48 -0.01 3.21
C ALA A 37 18.45 1.08 3.55
N ALA A 38 17.31 1.12 2.84
CA ALA A 38 16.25 2.09 3.09
C ALA A 38 15.56 1.89 4.46
N THR A 39 15.49 0.64 4.93
CA THR A 39 14.89 0.31 6.22
C THR A 39 15.85 0.59 7.37
N THR A 40 17.13 0.22 7.23
CA THR A 40 18.17 0.50 8.25
C THR A 40 18.43 2.00 8.40
N ALA A 41 18.45 2.76 7.31
CA ALA A 41 18.59 4.22 7.36
C ALA A 41 17.46 4.90 8.16
N ARG A 42 16.27 4.29 8.20
CA ARG A 42 15.09 4.80 8.89
C ARG A 42 14.82 4.06 10.21
N PHE A 43 15.82 3.42 10.83
CA PHE A 43 15.63 2.55 12.00
C PHE A 43 14.77 3.16 13.12
N ARG A 44 14.82 4.48 13.34
CA ARG A 44 13.99 5.17 14.35
C ARG A 44 12.49 5.00 14.10
N SER A 45 12.07 5.03 12.84
CA SER A 45 10.68 4.76 12.42
C SER A 45 10.27 3.32 12.73
N PHE A 46 11.23 2.40 12.84
CA PHE A 46 11.06 0.98 13.13
C PHE A 46 11.34 0.61 14.61
N ALA A 47 11.87 1.53 15.42
CA ALA A 47 12.33 1.26 16.79
C ALA A 47 11.23 0.82 17.77
N HIS A 48 9.97 1.18 17.50
CA HIS A 48 8.82 0.81 18.35
C HIS A 48 8.20 -0.54 17.97
N LEU A 49 8.91 -1.39 17.24
CA LEU A 49 8.44 -2.73 16.93
C LEU A 49 8.48 -3.63 18.15
N PRO A 50 7.43 -4.44 18.39
CA PRO A 50 7.51 -5.43 19.43
C PRO A 50 8.52 -6.51 19.02
N ASP A 51 9.54 -6.69 19.86
CA ASP A 51 10.46 -7.83 19.84
C ASP A 51 9.83 -9.07 20.50
N ILE A 52 10.46 -10.25 20.39
CA ILE A 52 9.97 -11.50 20.99
C ILE A 52 9.70 -11.28 22.48
N HIS A 53 10.60 -10.58 23.17
CA HIS A 53 10.47 -10.32 24.60
C HIS A 53 9.26 -9.44 24.95
N SER A 54 8.95 -8.41 24.18
CA SER A 54 7.79 -7.56 24.39
C SER A 54 6.49 -8.25 23.97
N LEU A 55 6.49 -9.09 22.93
CA LEU A 55 5.33 -9.93 22.60
C LEU A 55 5.05 -10.94 23.73
N LEU A 56 6.07 -11.61 24.25
CA LEU A 56 5.94 -12.59 25.33
C LEU A 56 5.57 -11.93 26.68
N LYS A 57 6.08 -10.72 26.95
CA LYS A 57 5.76 -9.95 28.15
C LYS A 57 4.45 -9.16 28.02
N SER A 58 3.91 -9.00 26.82
CA SER A 58 2.66 -8.27 26.61
C SER A 58 1.52 -9.03 27.25
N LYS A 59 1.02 -8.51 28.37
CA LYS A 59 -0.34 -8.87 28.81
C LYS A 59 -1.30 -8.36 27.74
N PRO A 60 -2.37 -9.10 27.39
CA PRO A 60 -3.42 -8.57 26.54
C PRO A 60 -3.84 -7.24 27.15
N LYS A 61 -3.59 -6.13 26.44
CA LYS A 61 -4.10 -4.84 26.87
C LYS A 61 -5.61 -5.00 26.82
N TYR A 62 -6.24 -5.03 27.99
CA TYR A 62 -7.68 -4.87 28.08
C TYR A 62 -7.96 -3.49 27.51
N THR A 63 -8.41 -3.44 26.26
CA THR A 63 -8.79 -2.18 25.63
C THR A 63 -10.06 -1.73 26.29
N ASP A 64 -9.95 -0.76 27.21
CA ASP A 64 -11.10 -0.10 27.79
C ASP A 64 -11.92 0.52 26.64
N PRO A 65 -13.18 0.10 26.41
CA PRO A 65 -14.04 0.64 25.37
C PRO A 65 -14.18 2.17 25.46
N LEU A 66 -14.08 2.73 26.67
CA LEU A 66 -14.10 4.18 26.89
C LEU A 66 -12.83 4.85 26.37
N TYR A 67 -11.67 4.21 26.57
CA TYR A 67 -10.39 4.69 26.04
C TYR A 67 -10.37 4.69 24.52
N GLU A 68 -10.86 3.62 23.87
CA GLU A 68 -10.97 3.56 22.40
C GLU A 68 -11.90 4.64 21.85
N GLY A 69 -13.07 4.83 22.49
CA GLY A 69 -14.02 5.87 22.13
C GLY A 69 -13.44 7.28 22.24
N LEU A 70 -12.76 7.60 23.35
CA LEU A 70 -12.08 8.88 23.56
C LEU A 70 -11.01 9.13 22.49
N MET A 71 -10.23 8.10 22.22
CA MET A 71 -9.13 8.18 21.31
C MET A 71 -9.55 8.32 19.84
N SER A 72 -10.63 7.66 19.44
CA SER A 72 -11.28 7.87 18.15
C SER A 72 -11.77 9.31 18.00
N ARG A 73 -12.41 9.87 19.04
CA ARG A 73 -12.85 11.28 19.06
C ARG A 73 -11.68 12.25 18.91
N LEU A 74 -10.58 12.03 19.64
CA LEU A 74 -9.38 12.87 19.52
C LEU A 74 -8.79 12.83 18.10
N GLN A 75 -8.73 11.64 17.49
CA GLN A 75 -8.23 11.49 16.12
C GLN A 75 -9.14 12.18 15.10
N LYS A 76 -10.46 12.07 15.27
CA LYS A 76 -11.43 12.81 14.44
C LYS A 76 -11.23 14.32 14.58
N ARG A 77 -11.06 14.84 15.80
CA ARG A 77 -10.81 16.26 16.05
C ARG A 77 -9.49 16.73 15.41
N GLN A 78 -8.42 15.95 15.55
CA GLN A 78 -7.13 16.24 14.91
C GLN A 78 -7.22 16.22 13.38
N TYR A 79 -8.01 15.32 12.80
CA TYR A 79 -8.25 15.29 11.36
C TYR A 79 -9.01 16.55 10.91
N VAL A 80 -10.13 16.89 11.56
CA VAL A 80 -10.94 18.08 11.23
C VAL A 80 -10.12 19.36 11.33
N PHE A 81 -9.30 19.50 12.38
CA PHE A 81 -8.43 20.65 12.54
C PHE A 81 -7.38 20.77 11.43
N ARG A 82 -6.76 19.65 11.05
CA ARG A 82 -5.80 19.62 9.92
C ARG A 82 -6.48 19.98 8.60
N TYR A 83 -7.63 19.37 8.32
CA TYR A 83 -8.44 19.66 7.13
C TYR A 83 -8.76 21.15 7.03
N TYR A 84 -9.25 21.77 8.11
CA TYR A 84 -9.54 23.20 8.14
C TYR A 84 -8.28 24.05 7.88
N ARG A 85 -7.14 23.69 8.50
CA ARG A 85 -5.87 24.39 8.31
C ARG A 85 -5.38 24.31 6.87
N ASP A 86 -5.48 23.15 6.24
CA ASP A 86 -5.02 22.91 4.88
C ASP A 86 -5.93 23.61 3.86
N MET A 87 -7.25 23.54 4.05
CA MET A 87 -8.23 24.31 3.28
C MET A 87 -7.94 25.83 3.34
N MET A 88 -7.66 26.35 4.53
CA MET A 88 -7.32 27.77 4.70
C MET A 88 -5.99 28.15 4.05
N ARG A 89 -4.99 27.25 4.06
CA ARG A 89 -3.72 27.44 3.34
C ARG A 89 -3.93 27.45 1.83
N GLN A 90 -4.72 26.52 1.30
CA GLN A 90 -5.07 26.47 -0.11
C GLN A 90 -5.79 27.76 -0.55
N LYS A 91 -6.80 28.19 0.21
CA LYS A 91 -7.52 29.46 -0.03
C LYS A 91 -6.57 30.66 -0.05
N ARG A 92 -5.58 30.72 0.86
CA ARG A 92 -4.55 31.77 0.88
C ARG A 92 -3.63 31.71 -0.35
N ARG A 93 -3.22 30.52 -0.79
CA ARG A 93 -2.39 30.34 -2.00
C ARG A 93 -3.12 30.82 -3.25
N LEU A 94 -4.38 30.38 -3.45
CA LEU A 94 -5.19 30.79 -4.59
C LEU A 94 -5.45 32.31 -4.59
N ARG A 95 -5.71 32.90 -3.41
CA ARG A 95 -5.81 34.36 -3.26
C ARG A 95 -4.52 35.09 -3.61
N ARG A 96 -3.35 34.53 -3.30
CA ARG A 96 -2.05 35.13 -3.67
C ARG A 96 -1.84 35.08 -5.18
N ALA A 97 -2.10 33.94 -5.82
CA ALA A 97 -2.03 33.82 -7.28
C ALA A 97 -2.97 34.83 -7.95
N ALA A 98 -4.24 34.87 -7.51
CA ALA A 98 -5.20 35.84 -8.01
C ALA A 98 -4.75 37.29 -7.78
N LYS A 99 -4.22 37.63 -6.59
CA LYS A 99 -3.72 38.98 -6.30
C LYS A 99 -2.53 39.37 -7.20
N ILE A 100 -1.62 38.44 -7.48
CA ILE A 100 -0.48 38.67 -8.39
C ILE A 100 -0.98 39.02 -9.78
N PHE A 101 -1.99 38.29 -10.29
CA PHE A 101 -2.57 38.54 -11.60
C PHE A 101 -3.39 39.85 -11.65
N LEU A 102 -4.16 40.13 -10.60
CA LEU A 102 -5.01 41.32 -10.54
C LEU A 102 -4.21 42.62 -10.45
N GLY A 103 -2.99 42.59 -9.89
CA GLY A 103 -2.14 43.78 -9.77
C GLY A 103 -2.75 44.94 -8.96
N GLY A 104 -3.82 44.68 -8.19
CA GLY A 104 -4.58 45.69 -7.46
C GLY A 104 -5.93 46.09 -8.08
N ARG A 105 -6.25 45.62 -9.30
CA ARG A 105 -7.56 45.80 -9.95
C ARG A 105 -8.66 44.99 -9.27
N ASP A 106 -9.91 45.44 -9.40
CA ASP A 106 -11.05 44.64 -8.95
C ASP A 106 -11.39 43.54 -9.96
N VAL A 107 -11.95 42.42 -9.47
CA VAL A 107 -12.35 41.29 -10.32
C VAL A 107 -13.46 41.70 -11.29
N SER A 108 -14.29 42.68 -10.90
CA SER A 108 -15.37 43.24 -11.72
C SER A 108 -14.89 44.00 -12.96
N GLU A 109 -13.62 44.45 -12.97
CA GLU A 109 -13.00 45.21 -14.05
C GLU A 109 -12.33 44.31 -15.11
N LEU A 110 -12.33 43.00 -14.89
CA LEU A 110 -11.72 42.04 -15.81
C LEU A 110 -12.57 41.83 -17.06
N SER A 111 -11.94 41.87 -18.23
CA SER A 111 -12.54 41.39 -19.46
C SER A 111 -12.78 39.87 -19.41
N ARG A 112 -13.62 39.36 -20.33
CA ARG A 112 -13.90 37.92 -20.45
C ARG A 112 -12.65 37.08 -20.68
N GLU A 113 -11.70 37.59 -21.47
CA GLU A 113 -10.44 36.92 -21.76
C GLU A 113 -9.50 36.91 -20.54
N GLU A 114 -9.47 37.98 -19.76
CA GLU A 114 -8.67 38.04 -18.53
C GLU A 114 -9.25 37.15 -17.43
N MET A 115 -10.58 37.06 -17.32
CA MET A 115 -11.24 36.09 -16.44
C MET A 115 -10.88 34.64 -16.82
N TRP A 116 -10.82 34.34 -18.13
CA TRP A 116 -10.38 33.04 -18.62
C TRP A 116 -8.93 32.76 -18.23
N LYS A 117 -8.00 33.69 -18.48
CA LYS A 117 -6.57 33.57 -18.10
C LYS A 117 -6.38 33.42 -16.59
N LEU A 118 -7.14 34.15 -15.77
CA LEU A 118 -7.13 34.00 -14.32
C LEU A 118 -7.58 32.59 -13.90
N SER A 119 -8.64 32.07 -14.53
CA SER A 119 -9.14 30.71 -14.30
C SER A 119 -8.09 29.65 -14.67
N GLU A 120 -7.40 29.81 -15.80
CA GLU A 120 -6.31 28.92 -16.22
C GLU A 120 -5.14 28.93 -15.21
N MET A 121 -4.73 30.12 -14.77
CA MET A 121 -3.63 30.25 -13.80
C MET A 121 -4.00 29.67 -12.43
N ILE A 122 -5.23 29.93 -11.94
CA ILE A 122 -5.73 29.33 -10.70
C ILE A 122 -5.78 27.81 -10.84
N SER A 123 -6.26 27.30 -11.98
CA SER A 123 -6.31 25.87 -12.28
C SER A 123 -4.92 25.25 -12.31
N ALA A 124 -3.95 25.90 -12.94
CA ALA A 124 -2.55 25.46 -12.96
C ALA A 124 -1.95 25.39 -11.55
N GLU A 125 -2.26 26.35 -10.67
CA GLU A 125 -1.82 26.30 -9.28
C GLU A 125 -2.48 25.18 -8.47
N VAL A 126 -3.75 24.88 -8.74
CA VAL A 126 -4.40 23.69 -8.17
C VAL A 126 -3.72 22.41 -8.68
N GLN A 127 -3.34 22.35 -9.96
CA GLN A 127 -2.68 21.19 -10.57
C GLN A 127 -1.24 20.94 -10.06
N LYS A 128 -0.55 21.93 -9.47
CA LYS A 128 0.75 21.68 -8.82
C LYS A 128 0.62 20.86 -7.53
N VAL A 129 -0.53 20.97 -6.88
CA VAL A 129 -0.83 20.27 -5.61
C VAL A 129 -1.60 18.97 -5.84
N SER A 130 -2.26 18.84 -6.99
CA SER A 130 -3.17 17.74 -7.33
C SER A 130 -3.04 17.29 -8.77
N GLY A 131 -3.33 16.03 -9.10
CA GLY A 131 -3.39 15.61 -10.50
C GLY A 131 -2.08 15.08 -11.08
N ARG A 132 -1.99 15.04 -12.42
CA ARG A 132 -0.79 14.65 -13.19
C ARG A 132 0.40 15.62 -13.02
N GLY A 133 0.13 16.86 -12.58
CA GLY A 133 1.14 17.91 -12.37
C GLY A 133 1.72 17.96 -10.95
N CYS A 134 1.47 16.95 -10.10
CA CYS A 134 1.98 16.94 -8.74
C CYS A 134 3.52 16.84 -8.72
N THR A 135 4.18 17.80 -8.08
CA THR A 135 5.66 17.85 -7.95
C THR A 135 6.14 17.56 -6.52
N SER A 136 5.27 16.95 -5.71
CA SER A 136 5.59 16.62 -4.32
C SER A 136 6.59 15.47 -4.26
N THR A 137 7.69 15.68 -3.56
CA THR A 137 8.71 14.68 -3.27
C THR A 137 9.02 14.71 -1.78
N VAL A 138 9.74 13.72 -1.26
CA VAL A 138 10.21 13.74 0.13
C VAL A 138 11.09 14.96 0.47
N ARG A 139 11.70 15.59 -0.54
CA ARG A 139 12.53 16.80 -0.38
C ARG A 139 11.70 18.08 -0.34
N THR A 140 10.62 18.13 -1.13
CA THR A 140 9.79 19.34 -1.31
C THR A 140 8.56 19.33 -0.40
N ASP A 141 8.14 18.17 0.11
CA ASP A 141 6.96 18.00 0.97
C ASP A 141 7.29 17.21 2.26
N PRO A 142 7.58 17.89 3.39
CA PRO A 142 7.85 17.24 4.68
C PRO A 142 6.69 16.39 5.21
N GLN A 143 5.44 16.65 4.80
CA GLN A 143 4.30 15.83 5.19
C GLN A 143 4.36 14.45 4.54
N MET A 144 4.89 14.38 3.31
CA MET A 144 5.11 13.11 2.62
C MET A 144 6.10 12.25 3.40
N LEU A 145 7.27 12.78 3.77
CA LEU A 145 8.25 12.03 4.56
C LEU A 145 7.68 11.57 5.92
N THR A 146 6.95 12.45 6.61
CA THR A 146 6.29 12.11 7.88
C THR A 146 5.28 10.96 7.71
N ALA A 147 4.53 10.95 6.61
CA ALA A 147 3.60 9.86 6.30
C ALA A 147 4.37 8.57 5.98
N ILE A 148 5.38 8.66 5.13
CA ILE A 148 6.26 7.55 4.76
C ILE A 148 6.86 6.88 5.99
N ASP A 149 7.37 7.65 6.95
CA ASP A 149 7.92 7.14 8.20
C ASP A 149 6.84 6.53 9.09
N ARG A 150 5.70 7.21 9.26
CA ARG A 150 4.60 6.76 10.11
C ARG A 150 4.00 5.43 9.64
N TYR A 151 3.87 5.25 8.32
CA TYR A 151 3.27 4.06 7.73
C TYR A 151 4.31 3.06 7.22
N ARG A 152 5.60 3.41 7.30
CA ARG A 152 6.75 2.60 6.86
C ARG A 152 6.60 2.09 5.43
N ALA A 153 6.08 2.96 4.57
CA ALA A 153 5.87 2.69 3.15
C ALA A 153 6.86 3.49 2.30
N ASN A 154 6.78 3.34 0.98
CA ASN A 154 7.48 4.14 -0.03
C ASN A 154 9.00 4.26 0.25
N ALA A 155 9.63 3.12 0.54
CA ALA A 155 11.07 3.05 0.74
C ALA A 155 11.84 3.53 -0.48
N TRP A 156 11.30 3.28 -1.68
CA TRP A 156 11.84 3.77 -2.93
C TRP A 156 12.03 5.30 -2.97
N MET A 157 11.13 6.08 -2.36
CA MET A 157 11.24 7.55 -2.34
C MET A 157 12.40 8.07 -1.48
N THR A 158 13.03 7.20 -0.69
CA THR A 158 14.15 7.54 0.21
C THR A 158 15.45 6.84 -0.19
N ASN A 159 15.44 6.01 -1.24
CA ASN A 159 16.59 5.24 -1.67
C ASN A 159 16.65 5.20 -3.20
N THR A 160 17.68 5.82 -3.77
CA THR A 160 17.84 5.97 -5.22
C THR A 160 18.01 4.65 -5.95
N GLN A 161 18.56 3.62 -5.31
CA GLN A 161 18.70 2.28 -5.90
C GLN A 161 17.33 1.61 -6.08
N LEU A 162 16.45 1.70 -5.07
CA LEU A 162 15.07 1.23 -5.18
C LEU A 162 14.26 2.06 -6.17
N GLU A 163 14.45 3.38 -6.19
CA GLU A 163 13.80 4.23 -7.20
C GLU A 163 14.18 3.80 -8.62
N ALA A 164 15.47 3.59 -8.88
CA ALA A 164 15.95 3.11 -10.17
C ALA A 164 15.37 1.73 -10.51
N ALA A 165 15.35 0.79 -9.56
CA ALA A 165 14.77 -0.53 -9.77
C ALA A 165 13.27 -0.48 -10.12
N LEU A 166 12.48 0.33 -9.41
CA LEU A 166 11.04 0.44 -9.66
C LEU A 166 10.69 1.13 -10.97
N ARG A 167 11.62 1.91 -11.52
CA ARG A 167 11.49 2.60 -12.80
C ARG A 167 12.11 1.83 -13.97
N ASP A 168 12.72 0.67 -13.72
CA ASP A 168 13.31 -0.15 -14.76
C ASP A 168 12.21 -0.75 -15.66
N ALA A 169 12.16 -0.29 -16.90
CA ALA A 169 11.11 -0.65 -17.84
C ALA A 169 11.07 -2.16 -18.17
N GLU A 170 12.24 -2.79 -18.28
CA GLU A 170 12.36 -4.16 -18.80
C GLU A 170 12.43 -5.20 -17.66
N GLU A 171 13.24 -4.96 -16.63
CA GLU A 171 13.48 -5.94 -15.57
C GLU A 171 12.45 -5.86 -14.43
N PHE A 172 11.71 -4.75 -14.30
CA PHE A 172 10.72 -4.57 -13.23
C PHE A 172 9.31 -4.25 -13.75
N VAL A 173 9.16 -3.18 -14.53
CA VAL A 173 7.83 -2.67 -14.94
C VAL A 173 7.11 -3.68 -15.81
N LYS A 174 7.71 -4.12 -16.92
CA LYS A 174 7.11 -5.06 -17.87
C LYS A 174 6.68 -6.41 -17.28
N PRO A 175 7.50 -7.13 -16.49
CA PRO A 175 7.05 -8.40 -15.92
C PRO A 175 5.93 -8.21 -14.87
N LEU A 176 6.00 -7.16 -14.05
CA LEU A 176 5.01 -6.92 -13.01
C LEU A 176 3.71 -6.29 -13.55
N SER A 177 3.77 -5.53 -14.64
CA SER A 177 2.59 -5.00 -15.34
C SER A 177 1.70 -6.14 -15.82
N GLN A 178 2.30 -7.14 -16.46
CA GLN A 178 1.60 -8.33 -16.95
C GLN A 178 0.92 -9.09 -15.81
N LEU A 179 1.57 -9.22 -14.66
CA LEU A 179 0.95 -9.85 -13.49
C LEU A 179 -0.20 -9.01 -12.93
N ALA A 180 -0.05 -7.68 -12.85
CA ALA A 180 -1.11 -6.81 -12.33
C ALA A 180 -2.35 -6.82 -13.22
N GLU A 181 -2.14 -6.77 -14.55
CA GLU A 181 -3.21 -6.73 -15.54
C GLU A 181 -3.85 -8.11 -15.72
N PHE A 182 -3.07 -9.13 -16.07
CA PHE A 182 -3.63 -10.42 -16.45
C PHE A 182 -4.00 -11.31 -15.26
N VAL A 183 -3.22 -11.29 -14.17
CA VAL A 183 -3.51 -12.08 -12.97
C VAL A 183 -4.37 -11.28 -12.00
N GLY A 184 -4.04 -10.01 -11.77
CA GLY A 184 -4.76 -9.14 -10.84
C GLY A 184 -6.05 -8.53 -11.39
N GLY A 185 -6.13 -8.30 -12.70
CA GLY A 185 -7.26 -7.60 -13.32
C GLY A 185 -7.27 -6.09 -13.03
N VAL A 186 -6.09 -5.48 -12.84
CA VAL A 186 -5.94 -4.02 -12.62
C VAL A 186 -5.55 -3.38 -13.94
N ALA A 187 -6.42 -2.58 -14.56
CA ALA A 187 -6.07 -1.91 -15.81
C ALA A 187 -5.20 -0.67 -15.54
N ARG A 188 -4.26 -0.39 -16.45
CA ARG A 188 -3.29 0.72 -16.33
C ARG A 188 -2.72 0.80 -14.91
N PRO A 189 -2.04 -0.26 -14.45
CA PRO A 189 -1.62 -0.38 -13.07
C PRO A 189 -0.55 0.66 -12.71
N VAL A 190 -0.63 1.20 -11.50
CA VAL A 190 0.38 2.08 -10.92
C VAL A 190 0.75 1.61 -9.52
N ILE A 191 1.99 1.86 -9.11
CA ILE A 191 2.48 1.49 -7.78
C ILE A 191 1.88 2.47 -6.76
N PHE A 192 0.94 1.99 -5.95
CA PHE A 192 0.39 2.74 -4.81
C PHE A 192 1.44 2.98 -3.73
N GLY A 193 2.33 2.00 -3.54
CA GLY A 193 3.50 2.12 -2.67
C GLY A 193 4.19 0.79 -2.41
N ASP A 194 5.48 0.83 -2.09
CA ASP A 194 6.24 -0.32 -1.61
C ASP A 194 6.32 -0.35 -0.09
N VAL A 195 6.45 -1.54 0.49
CA VAL A 195 6.54 -1.77 1.93
C VAL A 195 7.55 -2.87 2.18
N PRO A 196 8.80 -2.52 2.58
CA PRO A 196 9.75 -3.50 3.07
C PRO A 196 9.43 -3.87 4.52
N LEU A 197 9.27 -5.17 4.79
CA LEU A 197 9.13 -5.70 6.15
C LEU A 197 10.45 -6.39 6.51
N LEU A 198 11.33 -5.65 7.19
CA LEU A 198 12.64 -6.15 7.64
C LEU A 198 12.47 -7.12 8.81
N ARG A 199 13.12 -8.26 8.73
CA ARG A 199 13.21 -9.26 9.78
C ARG A 199 14.66 -9.46 10.14
N GLU A 200 14.99 -9.02 11.35
CA GLU A 200 16.29 -9.27 11.96
C GLU A 200 16.58 -10.77 12.03
N ALA A 201 17.85 -11.11 12.24
CA ALA A 201 18.23 -12.47 12.61
C ALA A 201 17.47 -12.90 13.88
N TYR A 202 16.94 -14.12 13.89
CA TYR A 202 16.05 -14.59 14.97
C TYR A 202 14.82 -13.69 15.21
N GLY A 203 14.32 -13.09 14.13
CA GLY A 203 13.24 -12.11 14.14
C GLY A 203 11.83 -12.70 14.21
N ASN A 204 10.89 -11.89 14.70
CA ASN A 204 9.48 -12.22 14.89
C ASN A 204 8.72 -12.62 13.62
N PRO A 205 7.66 -13.44 13.74
CA PRO A 205 6.74 -13.68 12.63
C PRO A 205 5.92 -12.44 12.26
N VAL A 206 5.31 -12.49 11.08
CA VAL A 206 4.25 -11.58 10.63
C VAL A 206 2.93 -12.33 10.73
N GLY A 207 2.11 -11.98 11.70
CA GLY A 207 0.78 -12.56 11.83
C GLY A 207 -0.15 -12.29 10.63
N TYR A 208 -1.33 -12.91 10.68
CA TYR A 208 -2.36 -12.80 9.65
C TYR A 208 -2.94 -11.40 9.53
N HIS A 209 -2.79 -10.81 8.36
CA HIS A 209 -3.33 -9.50 8.04
C HIS A 209 -3.85 -9.44 6.61
N CYS A 210 -4.81 -8.55 6.37
CA CYS A 210 -5.26 -8.20 5.03
C CYS A 210 -4.69 -6.84 4.61
N LEU A 211 -4.59 -6.62 3.31
CA LEU A 211 -3.92 -5.46 2.73
C LEU A 211 -4.90 -4.39 2.28
N ALA A 212 -6.17 -4.73 2.05
CA ALA A 212 -7.23 -3.84 1.58
C ALA A 212 -7.28 -2.50 2.35
N PRO A 213 -7.21 -2.46 3.70
CA PRO A 213 -7.21 -1.18 4.44
C PRO A 213 -5.95 -0.33 4.24
N THR A 214 -4.84 -0.95 3.81
CA THR A 214 -3.55 -0.26 3.60
C THR A 214 -3.41 0.30 2.20
N ILE A 215 -4.24 -0.15 1.26
CA ILE A 215 -4.35 0.37 -0.10
C ILE A 215 -5.40 1.48 -0.04
N GLY A 216 -4.99 2.72 -0.24
CA GLY A 216 -5.82 3.92 -0.03
C GLY A 216 -6.91 4.11 -1.08
N THR A 217 -7.64 3.06 -1.46
CA THR A 217 -8.75 3.02 -2.40
C THR A 217 -9.90 2.21 -1.82
N ARG A 218 -11.10 2.33 -2.40
CA ARG A 218 -12.24 1.48 -2.01
C ARG A 218 -12.19 0.16 -2.77
N THR A 219 -11.37 -0.78 -2.30
CA THR A 219 -11.16 -2.10 -2.91
C THR A 219 -12.42 -2.99 -2.99
N ASN A 220 -13.49 -2.63 -2.28
CA ASN A 220 -14.81 -3.28 -2.31
C ASN A 220 -15.89 -2.51 -3.07
N ALA A 221 -15.57 -1.34 -3.64
CA ALA A 221 -16.58 -0.56 -4.34
C ALA A 221 -17.02 -1.31 -5.62
N ARG A 222 -18.31 -1.66 -5.69
CA ARG A 222 -18.92 -1.97 -6.99
C ARG A 222 -18.74 -0.74 -7.86
N VAL A 223 -18.27 -0.95 -9.09
CA VAL A 223 -18.18 0.07 -10.15
C VAL A 223 -19.58 0.65 -10.32
N SER A 224 -19.92 1.68 -9.54
CA SER A 224 -21.26 2.24 -9.50
C SER A 224 -21.17 3.72 -9.83
N LYS A 225 -21.93 4.07 -10.87
CA LYS A 225 -22.33 5.39 -11.36
C LYS A 225 -21.38 6.52 -10.98
N GLY A 226 -20.21 6.59 -11.63
CA GLY A 226 -19.30 7.71 -11.45
C GLY A 226 -17.86 7.56 -11.95
N GLY A 227 -17.38 6.37 -12.30
CA GLY A 227 -16.13 6.18 -13.05
C GLY A 227 -14.85 6.17 -12.21
N GLY A 228 -14.24 4.99 -12.11
CA GLY A 228 -12.93 4.71 -11.52
C GLY A 228 -12.87 3.22 -11.17
N GLU A 229 -11.82 2.51 -11.62
CA GLU A 229 -11.66 1.10 -11.29
C GLU A 229 -11.35 0.92 -9.80
N ALA A 230 -11.99 -0.06 -9.17
CA ALA A 230 -11.76 -0.41 -7.77
C ALA A 230 -10.75 -1.56 -7.61
N ALA A 231 -10.27 -2.11 -8.72
CA ALA A 231 -9.32 -3.20 -8.74
C ALA A 231 -8.00 -2.74 -8.13
N ALA A 232 -7.50 -3.55 -7.21
CA ALA A 232 -6.21 -3.39 -6.59
C ALA A 232 -5.66 -4.78 -6.30
N VAL A 233 -4.34 -4.91 -6.36
CA VAL A 233 -3.64 -6.12 -5.96
C VAL A 233 -2.41 -5.78 -5.15
N SER A 234 -1.98 -6.71 -4.34
CA SER A 234 -0.69 -6.64 -3.68
C SER A 234 0.21 -7.72 -4.25
N MET A 235 1.49 -7.43 -4.37
CA MET A 235 2.48 -8.38 -4.84
C MET A 235 3.58 -8.49 -3.79
N VAL A 236 3.91 -9.72 -3.41
CA VAL A 236 5.09 -10.03 -2.59
C VAL A 236 6.19 -10.51 -3.53
N LEU A 237 7.31 -9.81 -3.50
CA LEU A 237 8.48 -10.09 -4.31
C LEU A 237 9.48 -10.84 -3.43
N PHE A 238 9.67 -12.12 -3.70
CA PHE A 238 10.58 -12.94 -2.91
C PHE A 238 12.02 -12.61 -3.29
N THR A 239 12.77 -12.06 -2.33
CA THR A 239 14.21 -11.81 -2.45
C THR A 239 15.07 -12.86 -1.74
N TYR A 240 14.42 -13.93 -1.31
CA TYR A 240 14.98 -15.06 -0.57
C TYR A 240 14.20 -16.33 -0.90
N THR A 241 14.79 -17.48 -0.59
CA THR A 241 14.08 -18.78 -0.62
C THR A 241 13.46 -19.01 0.75
N PRO A 242 12.12 -19.05 0.87
CA PRO A 242 11.48 -19.37 2.15
C PRO A 242 11.75 -20.83 2.53
N THR A 243 11.98 -21.06 3.81
CA THR A 243 12.12 -22.41 4.40
C THR A 243 11.30 -22.46 5.69
N PRO A 244 11.08 -23.64 6.31
CA PRO A 244 10.38 -23.71 7.60
C PRO A 244 10.98 -22.80 8.69
N LEU A 245 12.28 -22.48 8.58
CA LEU A 245 13.01 -21.61 9.52
C LEU A 245 13.22 -20.19 9.00
N ARG A 246 12.92 -19.90 7.73
CA ARG A 246 13.18 -18.60 7.08
C ARG A 246 11.90 -18.06 6.47
N LEU A 247 11.13 -17.33 7.28
CA LEU A 247 9.94 -16.59 6.85
C LEU A 247 8.97 -17.41 5.96
N PRO A 248 8.55 -18.61 6.39
CA PRO A 248 7.62 -19.41 5.61
C PRO A 248 6.29 -18.66 5.41
N PRO A 249 5.75 -18.54 4.19
CA PRO A 249 4.51 -17.84 3.94
C PRO A 249 3.27 -18.71 4.23
N PHE A 250 2.21 -18.06 4.72
CA PHE A 250 0.92 -18.67 5.03
C PHE A 250 -0.22 -17.80 4.51
N VAL A 251 -1.35 -18.43 4.20
CA VAL A 251 -2.61 -17.76 3.83
C VAL A 251 -3.76 -18.36 4.61
N MET A 252 -4.82 -17.59 4.86
CA MET A 252 -6.10 -18.17 5.29
C MET A 252 -6.97 -18.35 4.05
N HIS A 253 -7.13 -19.59 3.62
CA HIS A 253 -7.99 -19.95 2.49
C HIS A 253 -9.41 -19.42 2.71
N ASN A 254 -10.08 -18.96 1.64
CA ASN A 254 -11.42 -18.36 1.65
C ASN A 254 -11.60 -17.04 2.43
N SER A 255 -10.58 -16.56 3.16
CA SER A 255 -10.69 -15.34 3.95
C SER A 255 -11.00 -14.09 3.11
N GLN A 256 -10.60 -14.07 1.83
CA GLN A 256 -10.85 -12.96 0.91
C GLN A 256 -12.34 -12.69 0.73
N HIS A 257 -13.18 -13.72 0.71
CA HIS A 257 -14.63 -13.57 0.56
C HIS A 257 -15.26 -12.99 1.84
N ALA A 258 -14.87 -13.52 2.99
CA ALA A 258 -15.34 -13.06 4.30
C ALA A 258 -14.96 -11.59 4.56
N VAL A 259 -13.70 -11.23 4.31
CA VAL A 259 -13.19 -9.86 4.48
C VAL A 259 -13.85 -8.91 3.49
N ARG A 260 -13.97 -9.30 2.20
CA ARG A 260 -14.64 -8.48 1.17
C ARG A 260 -16.10 -8.20 1.52
N ALA A 261 -16.83 -9.18 2.06
CA ALA A 261 -18.23 -8.99 2.45
C ALA A 261 -18.40 -8.00 3.61
N GLN A 262 -17.44 -7.97 4.54
CA GLN A 262 -17.53 -7.19 5.78
C GLN A 262 -16.88 -5.79 5.67
N TYR A 263 -15.75 -5.67 4.97
CA TYR A 263 -15.00 -4.43 4.89
C TYR A 263 -15.78 -3.32 4.17
N LEU A 264 -15.84 -2.14 4.78
CA LEU A 264 -16.66 -0.97 4.40
C LEU A 264 -18.18 -1.15 4.50
N ASN A 265 -18.66 -2.33 4.89
CA ASN A 265 -20.08 -2.61 5.15
C ASN A 265 -20.35 -2.65 6.66
N SER A 266 -19.86 -3.69 7.33
CA SER A 266 -19.95 -3.87 8.79
C SER A 266 -18.69 -3.37 9.50
N VAL A 267 -17.52 -3.56 8.89
CA VAL A 267 -16.23 -3.12 9.43
C VAL A 267 -15.85 -1.79 8.80
N ARG A 268 -15.90 -0.72 9.61
CA ARG A 268 -15.62 0.64 9.12
C ARG A 268 -14.11 0.89 9.06
N ALA A 269 -13.66 1.60 8.03
CA ALA A 269 -12.25 1.93 7.86
C ALA A 269 -11.65 2.71 9.05
N GLU A 270 -12.45 3.53 9.73
CA GLU A 270 -12.01 4.31 10.89
C GLU A 270 -11.74 3.44 12.13
N GLN A 271 -12.43 2.30 12.27
CA GLN A 271 -12.18 1.34 13.36
C GLN A 271 -10.80 0.67 13.19
N LEU A 272 -10.32 0.59 11.95
CA LEU A 272 -9.02 0.01 11.59
C LEU A 272 -7.85 1.00 11.74
N TRP A 273 -8.06 2.19 12.30
CA TRP A 273 -7.01 3.22 12.40
C TRP A 273 -5.95 2.96 13.50
N ARG A 274 -6.33 2.22 14.55
CA ARG A 274 -5.41 1.78 15.61
C ARG A 274 -4.94 0.33 15.45
N PRO A 275 -5.75 -0.61 14.94
CA PRO A 275 -5.32 -2.00 14.75
C PRO A 275 -4.37 -2.26 13.57
N PHE A 276 -3.85 -1.22 12.91
CA PHE A 276 -3.02 -1.37 11.69
C PHE A 276 -1.77 -0.47 11.68
N ALA A 277 -1.49 0.21 12.80
CA ALA A 277 -0.21 0.91 12.96
C ALA A 277 0.87 -0.11 13.33
N PRO A 278 2.06 0.06 12.73
CA PRO A 278 2.46 -0.63 11.50
C PRO A 278 2.30 -2.16 11.62
N LEU A 279 1.88 -2.79 10.50
CA LEU A 279 1.59 -4.22 10.15
C LEU A 279 2.05 -5.38 11.06
N GLU A 280 2.94 -5.13 12.00
CA GLU A 280 3.71 -6.04 12.82
C GLU A 280 3.33 -5.94 14.30
N ALA A 281 2.70 -4.82 14.73
CA ALA A 281 2.57 -4.50 16.15
C ALA A 281 1.26 -4.96 16.83
N ASP A 282 0.17 -5.22 16.10
CA ASP A 282 -1.11 -5.60 16.74
C ASP A 282 -2.03 -6.48 15.87
N ILE A 283 -1.46 -7.60 15.40
CA ILE A 283 -2.10 -8.43 14.36
C ILE A 283 -3.29 -9.25 14.89
N ARG A 284 -3.32 -9.55 16.19
CA ARG A 284 -4.43 -10.26 16.84
C ARG A 284 -5.75 -9.49 16.71
N ASP A 285 -5.67 -8.16 16.62
CA ASP A 285 -6.85 -7.30 16.57
C ASP A 285 -7.47 -7.23 15.17
N GLN A 286 -6.72 -7.49 14.10
CA GLN A 286 -7.32 -7.62 12.76
C GLN A 286 -8.25 -8.82 12.68
N LEU A 287 -7.80 -9.98 13.19
CA LEU A 287 -8.63 -11.19 13.25
C LEU A 287 -9.89 -10.99 14.10
N ARG A 288 -9.85 -10.09 15.10
CA ARG A 288 -11.02 -9.74 15.93
C ARG A 288 -12.01 -8.82 15.23
N CYS A 289 -11.55 -8.02 14.26
CA CYS A 289 -12.41 -7.09 13.52
C CYS A 289 -13.31 -7.82 12.51
N PHE A 290 -12.88 -9.00 12.04
CA PHE A 290 -13.60 -9.77 11.03
C PHE A 290 -14.13 -11.06 11.63
N GLN A 291 -15.36 -11.41 11.24
CA GLN A 291 -15.95 -12.70 11.58
C GLN A 291 -15.59 -13.72 10.50
N PHE A 292 -15.04 -14.86 10.90
CA PHE A 292 -14.68 -15.95 10.00
C PHE A 292 -15.53 -17.17 10.32
N ASP A 293 -16.02 -17.82 9.28
CA ASP A 293 -16.70 -19.11 9.40
C ASP A 293 -15.66 -20.26 9.42
N PRO A 294 -16.08 -21.49 9.74
CA PRO A 294 -15.18 -22.65 9.75
C PRO A 294 -14.57 -23.02 8.39
N SER A 295 -15.05 -22.43 7.27
CA SER A 295 -14.47 -22.68 5.95
C SER A 295 -13.15 -21.93 5.74
N VAL A 296 -12.86 -20.96 6.61
CA VAL A 296 -11.62 -20.17 6.58
C VAL A 296 -10.54 -20.91 7.36
N MET A 297 -9.62 -21.51 6.62
CA MET A 297 -8.57 -22.38 7.15
C MET A 297 -7.19 -21.79 6.88
N ALA A 298 -6.33 -21.77 7.89
CA ALA A 298 -4.91 -21.44 7.72
C ALA A 298 -4.21 -22.54 6.92
N GLN A 299 -3.52 -22.14 5.86
CA GLN A 299 -2.81 -23.04 4.94
C GLN A 299 -1.36 -22.55 4.74
N PRO A 300 -0.36 -23.41 5.00
CA PRO A 300 1.01 -23.13 4.62
C PRO A 300 1.18 -23.21 3.10
N LEU A 301 2.06 -22.38 2.55
CA LEU A 301 2.37 -22.38 1.11
C LEU A 301 3.62 -23.19 0.74
N LEU A 302 4.33 -23.75 1.72
CA LEU A 302 5.47 -24.65 1.50
C LEU A 302 5.03 -26.11 1.65
N ALA A 303 5.50 -26.99 0.75
CA ALA A 303 5.18 -28.42 0.80
C ALA A 303 5.62 -29.07 2.13
N GLU A 304 6.80 -28.71 2.63
CA GLU A 304 7.39 -29.28 3.84
C GLU A 304 6.61 -28.96 5.12
N THR A 305 5.79 -27.91 5.09
CA THR A 305 4.95 -27.52 6.23
C THR A 305 3.47 -27.85 6.01
N ALA A 306 3.09 -28.31 4.82
CA ALA A 306 1.73 -28.75 4.51
C ALA A 306 1.48 -30.12 5.16
N THR A 307 0.49 -30.18 6.05
CA THR A 307 -0.03 -31.45 6.58
C THR A 307 -0.58 -32.31 5.43
N SER A 308 -0.55 -33.63 5.61
CA SER A 308 -0.81 -34.72 4.64
C SER A 308 -2.13 -34.68 3.83
N SER A 309 -2.92 -33.60 3.90
CA SER A 309 -4.16 -33.40 3.15
C SER A 309 -4.04 -32.49 1.92
N SER A 310 -2.87 -31.90 1.62
CA SER A 310 -2.72 -31.09 0.39
C SER A 310 -2.25 -31.94 -0.80
N THR A 311 -3.17 -32.24 -1.72
CA THR A 311 -2.93 -33.04 -2.94
C THR A 311 -2.32 -32.24 -4.10
N ALA A 312 -2.18 -30.93 -3.99
CA ALA A 312 -1.52 -30.10 -4.99
C ALA A 312 -0.03 -29.92 -4.67
N ALA A 313 0.85 -30.20 -5.63
CA ALA A 313 2.29 -29.94 -5.50
C ALA A 313 2.50 -28.47 -5.09
N ALA A 314 3.03 -28.24 -3.88
CA ALA A 314 3.20 -26.86 -3.42
C ALA A 314 4.19 -26.14 -4.35
N PRO A 315 3.89 -24.88 -4.74
CA PRO A 315 4.71 -24.16 -5.69
C PRO A 315 6.10 -23.91 -5.12
N SER A 316 7.14 -24.10 -5.94
CA SER A 316 8.52 -23.79 -5.55
C SER A 316 8.70 -22.27 -5.45
N ILE A 317 8.80 -21.74 -4.22
CA ILE A 317 9.03 -20.32 -3.98
C ILE A 317 10.53 -20.08 -3.81
N GLY A 318 11.10 -19.22 -4.67
CA GLY A 318 12.50 -18.82 -4.61
C GLY A 318 12.72 -17.34 -4.94
N PRO A 319 13.97 -16.87 -4.91
CA PRO A 319 14.33 -15.51 -5.30
C PRO A 319 13.83 -15.21 -6.72
N GLY A 320 13.15 -14.08 -6.90
CA GLY A 320 12.55 -13.68 -8.18
C GLY A 320 11.15 -14.24 -8.43
N THR A 321 10.62 -15.04 -7.51
CA THR A 321 9.20 -15.44 -7.50
C THR A 321 8.34 -14.25 -7.04
N VAL A 322 7.16 -14.11 -7.65
CA VAL A 322 6.17 -13.10 -7.27
C VAL A 322 4.88 -13.80 -6.86
N MET A 323 4.36 -13.45 -5.69
CA MET A 323 3.03 -13.84 -5.24
C MET A 323 2.07 -12.67 -5.41
N VAL A 324 1.11 -12.81 -6.32
CA VAL A 324 0.01 -11.85 -6.55
C VAL A 324 -1.11 -12.19 -5.59
N ILE A 325 -1.66 -11.19 -4.89
CA ILE A 325 -2.54 -11.38 -3.74
C ILE A 325 -3.73 -10.44 -3.83
N ASP A 326 -4.93 -10.99 -3.65
CA ASP A 326 -6.14 -10.24 -3.43
C ASP A 326 -5.99 -9.46 -2.12
N PRO A 327 -6.13 -8.13 -2.10
CA PRO A 327 -5.92 -7.36 -0.89
C PRO A 327 -6.79 -7.78 0.31
N HIS A 328 -7.88 -8.51 0.08
CA HIS A 328 -8.75 -9.01 1.15
C HIS A 328 -8.29 -10.35 1.74
N LEU A 329 -7.39 -11.07 1.09
CA LEU A 329 -6.85 -12.32 1.60
C LEU A 329 -6.00 -12.05 2.85
N MET A 330 -6.25 -12.82 3.90
CA MET A 330 -5.39 -12.81 5.09
C MET A 330 -4.12 -13.61 4.81
N MET A 331 -2.97 -12.97 4.96
CA MET A 331 -1.65 -13.57 4.76
C MET A 331 -0.74 -13.35 5.97
N ALA A 332 0.20 -14.27 6.17
CA ALA A 332 1.16 -14.25 7.26
C ALA A 332 2.52 -14.78 6.79
N PHE A 333 3.56 -14.51 7.58
CA PHE A 333 4.87 -15.11 7.44
C PHE A 333 5.36 -15.61 8.79
N GLY A 334 6.02 -16.76 8.82
CA GLY A 334 6.68 -17.25 10.01
C GLY A 334 7.85 -16.35 10.43
N GLY A 335 8.51 -16.71 11.53
CA GLY A 335 9.70 -15.99 12.00
C GLY A 335 10.92 -16.23 11.12
N ASN A 336 11.95 -15.41 11.33
CA ASN A 336 13.25 -15.62 10.72
C ASN A 336 14.19 -16.22 11.75
N MET A 337 14.30 -17.54 11.81
CA MET A 337 15.17 -18.25 12.75
C MET A 337 16.61 -18.43 12.23
N THR A 338 16.98 -17.67 11.19
CA THR A 338 18.32 -17.70 10.61
C THR A 338 19.19 -16.57 11.18
N PRO A 339 20.53 -16.68 11.09
CA PRO A 339 21.45 -15.61 11.52
C PRO A 339 21.50 -14.42 10.55
N GLN A 340 20.76 -14.44 9.44
CA GLN A 340 20.78 -13.39 8.43
C GLN A 340 19.57 -12.46 8.56
N ARG A 341 19.74 -11.20 8.14
CA ARG A 341 18.61 -10.28 7.98
C ARG A 341 17.88 -10.56 6.69
N GLU A 342 16.55 -10.64 6.77
CA GLU A 342 15.67 -10.87 5.63
C GLU A 342 14.69 -9.72 5.44
N VAL A 343 14.19 -9.55 4.22
CA VAL A 343 13.19 -8.54 3.91
C VAL A 343 12.07 -9.15 3.08
N ILE A 344 10.84 -9.02 3.55
CA ILE A 344 9.66 -9.27 2.74
C ILE A 344 9.38 -7.98 2.01
N TYR A 345 9.65 -7.96 0.70
CA TYR A 345 9.39 -6.79 -0.12
C TYR A 345 8.01 -6.90 -0.75
N ARG A 346 7.13 -5.95 -0.44
CA ARG A 346 5.76 -5.92 -0.93
C ARG A 346 5.51 -4.65 -1.72
N ILE A 347 4.79 -4.74 -2.82
CA ILE A 347 4.21 -3.58 -3.49
C ILE A 347 2.69 -3.68 -3.51
N ASN A 348 2.03 -2.55 -3.38
CA ASN A 348 0.59 -2.42 -3.58
C ASN A 348 0.36 -1.72 -4.92
N VAL A 349 -0.55 -2.24 -5.71
CA VAL A 349 -0.84 -1.78 -7.08
C VAL A 349 -2.32 -1.45 -7.19
N VAL A 350 -2.62 -0.31 -7.82
CA VAL A 350 -3.98 0.18 -8.06
C VAL A 350 -4.12 0.63 -9.51
N ALA A 351 -5.34 0.74 -10.02
CA ALA A 351 -5.57 1.35 -11.32
C ALA A 351 -5.25 2.86 -11.28
N GLU A 352 -4.68 3.40 -12.36
CA GLU A 352 -4.37 4.84 -12.49
C GLU A 352 -5.60 5.74 -12.25
N ASN A 353 -6.78 5.28 -12.67
CA ASN A 353 -8.04 6.01 -12.54
C ASN A 353 -8.80 5.73 -11.21
N ALA A 354 -8.20 4.97 -10.30
CA ALA A 354 -8.84 4.62 -9.04
C ALA A 354 -9.08 5.87 -8.17
N ARG A 355 -10.12 5.82 -7.34
CA ARG A 355 -10.46 6.94 -6.46
C ARG A 355 -9.77 6.81 -5.10
N PRO A 356 -9.05 7.85 -4.62
CA PRO A 356 -8.42 7.81 -3.31
C PRO A 356 -9.45 7.77 -2.19
N HIS A 357 -9.17 6.98 -1.15
CA HIS A 357 -10.00 6.79 0.02
C HIS A 357 -9.23 7.15 1.29
N LEU A 358 -9.29 8.42 1.68
CA LEU A 358 -8.56 8.95 2.84
C LEU A 358 -9.16 8.58 4.21
N MET A 359 -10.20 7.74 4.28
CA MET A 359 -10.64 7.17 5.57
C MET A 359 -9.90 5.86 5.89
N ALA A 360 -9.35 5.19 4.88
CA ALA A 360 -8.51 4.02 5.08
C ALA A 360 -7.21 4.37 5.86
N PRO A 361 -6.70 3.47 6.72
CA PRO A 361 -5.42 3.65 7.42
C PRO A 361 -4.21 3.47 6.50
N SER A 362 -4.16 4.23 5.40
CA SER A 362 -3.10 4.18 4.39
C SER A 362 -2.17 5.40 4.47
N TRP A 363 -1.00 5.29 3.85
CA TRP A 363 0.01 6.36 3.89
C TRP A 363 -0.49 7.67 3.26
N ILE A 364 -1.35 7.60 2.23
CA ILE A 364 -1.93 8.81 1.60
C ILE A 364 -2.81 9.61 2.56
N ARG A 365 -3.42 8.98 3.59
CA ARG A 365 -4.14 9.67 4.67
C ARG A 365 -3.18 10.40 5.62
N GLY A 366 -1.95 9.89 5.77
CA GLY A 366 -0.88 10.58 6.47
C GLY A 366 -0.38 11.81 5.73
N TRP A 367 -0.37 11.72 4.40
CA TRP A 367 0.19 12.73 3.50
C TRP A 367 -0.79 13.85 3.17
N ARG A 368 -2.02 13.52 2.76
CA ARG A 368 -3.06 14.48 2.36
C ARG A 368 -4.30 14.35 3.22
N THR A 369 -5.03 15.47 3.34
CA THR A 369 -6.28 15.54 4.10
C THR A 369 -7.51 15.58 3.19
N VAL A 370 -7.32 15.98 1.93
CA VAL A 370 -8.36 16.15 0.92
C VAL A 370 -8.16 15.14 -0.23
N PRO A 371 -9.17 14.30 -0.59
CA PRO A 371 -8.99 13.27 -1.62
C PRO A 371 -8.59 13.84 -2.99
N GLN A 372 -9.08 15.04 -3.33
CA GLN A 372 -8.77 15.72 -4.59
C GLN A 372 -7.27 16.05 -4.75
N GLU A 373 -6.50 16.09 -3.65
CA GLU A 373 -5.06 16.33 -3.67
C GLU A 373 -4.24 15.07 -4.02
N VAL A 374 -4.89 13.92 -4.11
CA VAL A 374 -4.27 12.65 -4.48
C VAL A 374 -4.75 12.24 -5.85
N ASN A 375 -3.83 12.04 -6.78
CA ASN A 375 -4.11 11.46 -8.09
C ASN A 375 -3.09 10.36 -8.38
N PHE A 376 -3.58 9.14 -8.61
CA PHE A 376 -2.73 7.99 -8.92
C PHE A 376 -2.07 8.07 -10.31
N ALA A 377 -2.54 8.96 -11.18
CA ALA A 377 -1.90 9.33 -12.45
C ALA A 377 -0.63 10.17 -12.29
N SER A 378 -0.20 10.50 -11.08
CA SER A 378 1.01 11.29 -10.84
C SER A 378 2.28 10.41 -10.82
N PRO A 379 3.08 10.35 -11.90
CA PRO A 379 4.23 9.43 -12.01
C PRO A 379 5.38 9.74 -11.04
N VAL A 380 5.40 10.96 -10.50
CA VAL A 380 6.35 11.40 -9.46
C VAL A 380 6.07 10.70 -8.13
N VAL A 381 4.82 10.34 -7.85
CA VAL A 381 4.37 9.82 -6.56
C VAL A 381 3.93 8.37 -6.67
N PHE A 382 3.30 8.02 -7.79
CA PHE A 382 2.78 6.70 -8.09
C PHE A 382 3.40 6.26 -9.42
N PRO A 383 4.58 5.62 -9.41
CA PRO A 383 5.24 5.19 -10.63
C PRO A 383 4.31 4.31 -11.47
N PRO A 384 4.21 4.55 -12.80
CA PRO A 384 3.42 3.71 -13.67
C PRO A 384 4.02 2.31 -13.72
N LEU A 385 3.15 1.30 -13.68
CA LEU A 385 3.52 -0.10 -13.88
C LEU A 385 3.03 -0.55 -15.26
N TYR A 386 3.21 0.30 -16.27
CA TYR A 386 2.94 0.00 -17.67
C TYR A 386 3.91 0.82 -18.51
N VAL A 387 4.16 0.36 -19.73
CA VAL A 387 4.95 1.11 -20.70
C VAL A 387 3.95 1.83 -21.60
N ASP A 388 4.00 3.16 -21.66
CA ASP A 388 3.19 3.90 -22.63
C ASP A 388 3.68 3.53 -24.04
N GLU A 389 2.85 2.88 -24.85
CA GLU A 389 3.16 2.51 -26.25
C GLU A 389 3.18 3.73 -27.21
N SER A 390 3.08 4.95 -26.66
CA SER A 390 3.10 6.20 -27.42
C SER A 390 4.29 7.07 -26.99
N ALA A 391 5.46 6.73 -27.53
CA ALA A 391 6.61 7.62 -27.63
C ALA A 391 7.17 7.52 -29.06
#